data_AF-A0A519V1F8-F1
#
_entry.id   AF-A0A519V1F8-F1
#
_cell.length_a   1.000
_cell.length_b   1.000
_cell.length_c   1.000
_cell.angle_alpha   90.00
_cell.angle_beta   90.00
_cell.angle_gamma   90.00
#
_symmetry.space_group_name_H-M   'P 1'
#
loop_
_entity.id
_entity.type
_entity.pdbx_description
1 polymer ?
#
loop_
_entity_poly.entity_id
_entity_poly.type
_entity_poly.pdbx_seq_one_letter_code
_entity_poly.pdbx_strand_id
1 'polypeptide(L)'
;ASLVVARVPPGSLLIAGLWVVGLWLIGKAQKGLPWQVQGPTPPGGQPQPQGSDQPHHGAAEKHQPHSTLRTVLVFVAAAGVTLVAGVVLARSGDALATHLGMSGLLFGATVLAAATSLPELSTGLASMKAGDYQLAVSDIFGGNAFLPVLFLVASVISGQAVLPHAGHADLYLTGLGMLLTCVYMYGLIFRSQRQVARMGLDSLVVLALYALGVLGLLTISK
;
A
#
# COMPACT_ATOMS: atom_id res chain seq x y z
N ALA A 1 25.68 15.46 -10.11
CA ALA A 1 25.84 14.62 -11.31
C ALA A 1 25.16 13.28 -11.05
N SER A 2 24.01 13.03 -11.69
CA SER A 2 23.31 11.75 -11.58
C SER A 2 24.08 10.70 -12.38
N LEU A 3 24.76 9.78 -11.68
CA LEU A 3 25.37 8.59 -12.28
C LEU A 3 24.24 7.69 -12.79
N VAL A 4 23.91 7.83 -14.08
CA VAL A 4 23.02 6.91 -14.78
C VAL A 4 23.90 5.81 -15.36
N VAL A 5 24.07 4.71 -14.64
CA VAL A 5 24.76 3.52 -15.17
C VAL A 5 23.73 2.74 -15.98
N ALA A 6 23.99 2.53 -17.27
CA ALA A 6 23.13 1.74 -18.16
C ALA A 6 21.65 2.15 -18.19
N ARG A 7 21.34 3.46 -18.27
CA ARG A 7 19.97 4.03 -18.29
C ARG A 7 19.13 3.80 -17.03
N VAL A 8 19.70 3.23 -15.97
CA VAL A 8 18.97 3.01 -14.71
C VAL A 8 19.68 3.74 -13.56
N PRO A 9 18.98 4.59 -12.80
CA PRO A 9 19.58 5.29 -11.66
C PRO A 9 19.80 4.31 -10.49
N PRO A 10 20.96 4.37 -9.81
CA PRO A 10 21.35 3.42 -8.77
C PRO A 10 20.38 3.39 -7.58
N GLY A 11 19.74 4.54 -7.26
CA GLY A 11 18.75 4.62 -6.18
C GLY A 11 17.51 3.74 -6.43
N SER A 12 17.00 3.72 -7.66
CA SER A 12 15.82 2.90 -8.00
C SER A 12 16.14 1.40 -8.00
N LEU A 13 17.35 1.02 -8.42
CA LEU A 13 17.84 -0.36 -8.34
C LEU A 13 17.99 -0.82 -6.90
N LEU A 14 18.50 0.05 -6.02
CA LEU A 14 18.62 -0.24 -4.60
C LEU A 14 17.24 -0.47 -3.96
N ILE A 15 16.25 0.37 -4.26
CA ILE A 15 14.87 0.20 -3.76
C ILE A 15 14.29 -1.14 -4.21
N ALA A 16 14.37 -1.45 -5.50
CA ALA A 16 13.86 -2.71 -6.05
C ALA A 16 14.60 -3.93 -5.46
N GLY A 17 15.93 -3.85 -5.36
CA GLY A 17 16.76 -4.90 -4.75
C GLY A 17 16.42 -5.12 -3.27
N LEU A 18 16.23 -4.05 -2.50
CA LEU A 18 15.84 -4.12 -1.09
C LEU A 18 14.46 -4.73 -0.93
N TRP A 19 13.51 -4.41 -1.81
CA TRP A 19 12.20 -5.03 -1.82
C TRP A 19 12.26 -6.54 -2.12
N VAL A 20 13.05 -6.96 -3.12
CA VAL A 20 13.27 -8.40 -3.43
C VAL A 20 13.94 -9.12 -2.26
N VAL A 21 14.97 -8.53 -1.65
CA VAL A 21 15.62 -9.08 -0.46
C VAL A 21 14.64 -9.17 0.71
N GLY A 22 13.78 -8.17 0.89
CA GLY A 22 12.70 -8.17 1.89
C GLY A 22 11.74 -9.34 1.69
N LEU A 23 11.25 -9.56 0.47
CA LEU A 23 10.41 -10.73 0.14
C LEU A 23 11.13 -12.05 0.42
N TRP A 24 12.41 -12.14 0.06
CA TRP A 24 13.21 -13.33 0.32
C TRP A 24 13.39 -13.59 1.82
N LEU A 25 13.65 -12.56 2.62
CA LEU A 25 13.76 -12.65 4.08
C LEU A 25 12.44 -13.07 4.73
N ILE A 26 11.30 -12.50 4.29
CA ILE A 26 9.97 -12.89 4.77
C ILE A 26 9.70 -14.36 4.44
N GLY A 27 9.94 -14.78 3.20
CA GLY A 27 9.77 -16.17 2.77
C GLY A 27 10.68 -17.15 3.52
N LYS A 28 11.88 -16.72 3.92
CA LYS A 28 12.80 -17.50 4.76
C LYS A 28 12.33 -17.56 6.21
N ALA A 29 11.84 -16.45 6.76
CA ALA A 29 11.34 -16.37 8.14
C ALA A 29 10.09 -17.24 8.35
N GLN A 30 9.17 -17.27 7.38
CA GLN A 30 7.97 -18.11 7.45
C GLN A 30 8.28 -19.61 7.47
N LYS A 31 9.36 -20.05 6.80
CA LYS A 31 9.76 -21.46 6.73
C LYS A 31 10.61 -21.93 7.93
N GLY A 32 11.04 -21.03 8.81
CA GLY A 32 12.16 -21.28 9.74
C GLY A 32 11.91 -21.01 11.22
N LEU A 33 10.68 -20.77 11.66
CA LEU A 33 10.39 -20.48 13.08
C LEU A 33 9.94 -21.76 13.83
N PRO A 34 10.78 -22.36 14.69
CA PRO A 34 10.45 -23.59 15.43
C PRO A 34 9.40 -23.39 16.54
N TRP A 35 8.96 -22.16 16.81
CA TRP A 35 7.91 -21.84 17.77
C TRP A 35 6.62 -21.40 17.05
N GLN A 36 5.90 -22.34 16.45
CA GLN A 36 4.47 -22.13 16.29
C GLN A 36 3.84 -22.25 17.68
N VAL A 37 3.42 -21.12 18.26
CA VAL A 37 2.73 -21.10 19.55
C VAL A 37 1.34 -21.70 19.38
N GLN A 38 1.25 -23.03 19.36
CA GLN A 38 0.03 -23.77 19.69
C GLN A 38 -0.11 -23.72 21.22
N GLY A 39 -0.46 -22.55 21.74
CA GLY A 39 -0.86 -22.41 23.14
C GLY A 39 -2.31 -22.88 23.28
N PRO A 40 -2.70 -23.53 24.40
CA PRO A 40 -4.10 -23.86 24.65
C PRO A 40 -4.94 -22.58 24.54
N THR A 41 -5.99 -22.60 23.71
CA THR A 41 -6.98 -21.52 23.62
C THR A 41 -7.51 -21.21 25.02
N PRO A 42 -7.36 -19.98 25.54
CA PRO A 42 -7.98 -19.58 26.81
C PRO A 42 -9.49 -19.77 26.72
N PRO A 43 -10.19 -20.22 27.77
CA PRO A 43 -11.65 -20.26 27.78
C PRO A 43 -12.19 -18.84 27.59
N GLY A 44 -12.73 -18.53 26.40
CA GLY A 44 -13.20 -17.20 26.02
C GLY A 44 -12.23 -16.35 25.18
N GLY A 45 -11.07 -16.88 24.77
CA GLY A 45 -10.16 -16.21 23.85
C GLY A 45 -10.59 -16.36 22.38
N GLN A 46 -10.48 -15.28 21.60
CA GLN A 46 -10.70 -15.31 20.15
C GLN A 46 -9.79 -16.39 19.51
N PRO A 47 -10.29 -17.18 18.54
CA PRO A 47 -9.50 -18.20 17.85
C PRO A 47 -8.22 -17.60 17.29
N GLN A 48 -7.11 -18.29 17.55
CA GLN A 48 -5.77 -17.91 17.11
C GLN A 48 -5.74 -17.78 15.58
N PRO A 49 -5.20 -16.68 15.01
CA PRO A 49 -5.11 -16.54 13.55
C PRO A 49 -4.11 -17.57 13.01
N GLN A 50 -4.66 -18.67 12.50
CA GLN A 50 -3.97 -19.71 11.76
C GLN A 50 -3.42 -19.07 10.49
N GLY A 51 -2.13 -19.26 10.23
CA GLY A 51 -1.47 -18.77 9.02
C GLY A 51 -2.16 -19.25 7.73
N SER A 52 -1.72 -18.65 6.63
CA SER A 52 -2.10 -18.75 5.20
C SER A 52 -2.58 -20.08 4.59
N ASP A 53 -2.75 -21.16 5.37
CA ASP A 53 -3.24 -22.46 4.94
C ASP A 53 -4.70 -22.74 5.35
N GLN A 54 -5.42 -21.77 5.94
CA GLN A 54 -6.87 -21.86 6.04
C GLN A 54 -7.51 -21.42 4.73
N PRO A 55 -8.26 -22.29 4.02
CA PRO A 55 -9.05 -21.88 2.88
C PRO A 55 -10.04 -20.83 3.38
N HIS A 56 -10.01 -19.64 2.79
CA HIS A 56 -10.89 -18.52 3.14
C HIS A 56 -12.31 -19.01 3.45
N HIS A 57 -12.70 -19.00 4.73
CA HIS A 57 -14.08 -19.22 5.14
C HIS A 57 -14.90 -17.94 4.91
N GLY A 58 -14.80 -17.38 3.71
CA GLY A 58 -15.88 -16.59 3.11
C GLY A 58 -16.97 -17.59 2.69
N ALA A 59 -18.20 -17.33 3.10
CA ALA A 59 -19.40 -18.11 2.82
C ALA A 59 -19.32 -18.94 1.53
N ALA A 60 -18.97 -20.24 1.66
CA ALA A 60 -18.99 -21.28 0.63
C ALA A 60 -19.17 -20.76 -0.81
N GLU A 61 -18.22 -19.98 -1.33
CA GLU A 61 -18.18 -19.70 -2.75
C GLU A 61 -17.85 -21.04 -3.38
N LYS A 62 -18.88 -21.66 -3.97
CA LYS A 62 -18.74 -22.83 -4.84
C LYS A 62 -17.56 -22.52 -5.77
N HIS A 63 -16.43 -23.17 -5.54
CA HIS A 63 -15.30 -23.15 -6.47
C HIS A 63 -15.79 -23.81 -7.76
N GLN A 64 -16.43 -23.01 -8.60
CA GLN A 64 -16.72 -23.42 -9.96
C GLN A 64 -15.35 -23.59 -10.62
N PRO A 65 -15.08 -24.72 -11.28
CA PRO A 65 -13.81 -24.95 -11.94
C PRO A 65 -13.70 -23.98 -13.11
N HIS A 66 -13.24 -22.76 -12.84
CA HIS A 66 -12.89 -21.80 -13.85
C HIS A 66 -11.59 -22.25 -14.48
N SER A 67 -11.58 -22.40 -15.80
CA SER A 67 -10.35 -22.63 -16.55
C SER A 67 -9.32 -21.56 -16.17
N THR A 68 -8.11 -21.97 -15.76
CA THR A 68 -7.01 -21.06 -15.40
C THR A 68 -6.76 -20.03 -16.50
N LEU A 69 -6.89 -20.43 -17.77
CA LEU A 69 -6.77 -19.54 -18.91
C LEU A 69 -7.84 -18.44 -18.88
N ARG A 70 -9.09 -18.77 -18.56
CA ARG A 70 -10.18 -17.79 -18.44
C ARG A 70 -9.90 -16.80 -17.32
N THR A 71 -9.41 -17.27 -16.17
CA THR A 71 -9.04 -16.40 -15.04
C THR A 71 -7.90 -15.45 -15.42
N VAL A 72 -6.85 -15.96 -16.07
CA VAL A 72 -5.72 -15.13 -16.54
C VAL A 72 -6.20 -14.11 -17.57
N LEU A 73 -7.05 -14.50 -18.53
CA LEU A 73 -7.58 -13.58 -19.53
C LEU A 73 -8.42 -12.47 -18.91
N VAL A 74 -9.33 -12.80 -17.99
CA VAL A 74 -10.13 -11.81 -17.27
C VAL A 74 -9.23 -10.88 -16.45
N PHE A 75 -8.23 -11.43 -15.77
CA PHE A 75 -7.27 -10.64 -14.99
C PHE A 75 -6.49 -9.65 -15.88
N VAL A 76 -5.93 -10.10 -17.00
CA VAL A 76 -5.18 -9.24 -17.93
C VAL A 76 -6.08 -8.17 -18.53
N ALA A 77 -7.31 -8.52 -18.91
CA ALA A 77 -8.29 -7.57 -19.41
C ALA A 77 -8.65 -6.51 -18.36
N ALA A 78 -8.95 -6.92 -17.12
CA ALA A 78 -9.25 -6.01 -16.02
C ALA A 78 -8.05 -5.11 -15.68
N ALA A 79 -6.84 -5.67 -15.62
CA ALA A 79 -5.61 -4.91 -15.39
C ALA A 79 -5.39 -3.86 -16.50
N GLY A 80 -5.64 -4.22 -17.77
CA GLY A 80 -5.57 -3.29 -18.89
C GLY A 80 -6.59 -2.15 -18.77
N VAL A 81 -7.84 -2.46 -18.42
CA VAL A 81 -8.88 -1.45 -18.19
C VAL A 81 -8.48 -0.51 -17.04
N THR A 82 -8.00 -1.06 -15.92
CA THR A 82 -7.52 -0.26 -14.77
C THR A 82 -6.36 0.65 -15.16
N LEU A 83 -5.42 0.16 -15.96
CA LEU A 83 -4.29 0.97 -16.45
C LEU A 83 -4.76 2.14 -17.32
N VAL A 84 -5.66 1.88 -18.28
CA VAL A 84 -6.24 2.94 -19.13
C VAL A 84 -7.04 3.94 -18.30
N ALA A 85 -7.87 3.45 -17.37
CA ALA A 85 -8.64 4.30 -16.46
C ALA A 85 -7.74 5.18 -15.59
N GLY A 86 -6.62 4.64 -15.08
CA GLY A 86 -5.63 5.39 -14.32
C GLY A 86 -5.00 6.52 -15.13
N VAL A 87 -4.67 6.30 -16.41
CA VAL A 87 -4.15 7.34 -17.31
C VAL A 87 -5.19 8.43 -17.57
N VAL A 88 -6.45 8.03 -17.81
CA VAL A 88 -7.55 8.99 -18.01
C VAL A 88 -7.79 9.81 -16.75
N LEU A 89 -7.77 9.17 -15.58
CA LEU A 89 -7.93 9.83 -14.28
C LEU A 89 -6.81 10.84 -14.01
N ALA A 90 -5.55 10.50 -14.27
CA ALA A 90 -4.42 11.42 -14.11
C ALA A 90 -4.57 12.66 -15.02
N ARG A 91 -4.90 12.46 -16.31
CA ARG A 91 -5.09 13.58 -17.26
C ARG A 91 -6.28 14.46 -16.92
N SER A 92 -7.39 13.85 -16.53
CA SER A 92 -8.60 14.58 -16.12
C SER A 92 -8.35 15.32 -14.81
N GLY A 93 -7.51 14.74 -13.96
CA GLY A 93 -7.04 15.33 -12.72
C GLY A 93 -6.19 16.59 -12.93
N ASP A 94 -5.25 16.59 -13.87
CA ASP A 94 -4.46 17.77 -14.21
C ASP A 94 -5.35 18.94 -14.69
N ALA A 95 -6.38 18.64 -15.50
CA ALA A 95 -7.35 19.64 -15.93
C ALA A 95 -8.15 20.19 -14.73
N LEU A 96 -8.64 19.32 -13.84
CA LEU A 96 -9.34 19.72 -12.62
C LEU A 96 -8.46 20.55 -11.68
N ALA A 97 -7.19 20.16 -11.49
CA ALA A 97 -6.23 20.88 -10.67
C ALA A 97 -6.05 22.31 -11.18
N THR A 98 -5.91 22.47 -12.51
CA THR A 98 -5.81 23.79 -13.16
C THR A 98 -7.06 24.65 -12.89
N HIS A 99 -8.26 24.07 -13.01
CA HIS A 99 -9.52 24.78 -12.74
C HIS A 99 -9.71 25.16 -11.27
N LEU A 100 -9.24 24.31 -10.34
CA LEU A 100 -9.33 24.55 -8.90
C LEU A 100 -8.19 25.44 -8.37
N GLY A 101 -7.24 25.84 -9.21
CA GLY A 101 -6.04 26.58 -8.80
C GLY A 101 -5.13 25.77 -7.87
N MET A 102 -5.20 24.44 -7.95
CA MET A 102 -4.35 23.53 -7.17
C MET A 102 -3.09 23.19 -7.96
N SER A 103 -1.96 23.09 -7.26
CA SER A 103 -0.75 22.54 -7.87
C SER A 103 -0.95 21.06 -8.22
N GLY A 104 -0.32 20.60 -9.31
CA GLY A 104 -0.39 19.19 -9.72
C GLY A 104 0.07 18.23 -8.62
N LEU A 105 1.03 18.65 -7.79
CA LEU A 105 1.48 17.90 -6.63
C LEU A 105 0.40 17.76 -5.55
N LEU A 106 -0.30 18.84 -5.20
CA LEU A 106 -1.41 18.79 -4.24
C LEU A 106 -2.52 17.87 -4.73
N PHE A 107 -2.88 17.98 -6.01
CA PHE A 107 -3.89 17.11 -6.62
C PHE A 107 -3.45 15.63 -6.58
N GLY A 108 -2.20 15.37 -6.95
CA GLY A 108 -1.58 14.04 -6.91
C GLY A 108 -1.61 13.43 -5.50
N ALA A 109 -1.21 14.21 -4.50
CA ALA A 109 -1.11 13.77 -3.12
C ALA A 109 -2.45 13.55 -2.42
N THR A 110 -3.54 14.12 -2.93
CA THR A 110 -4.86 14.08 -2.28
C THR A 110 -5.88 13.32 -3.13
N VAL A 111 -6.31 13.89 -4.25
CA VAL A 111 -7.39 13.35 -5.09
C VAL A 111 -6.94 12.09 -5.80
N LEU A 112 -5.77 12.14 -6.46
CA LEU A 112 -5.26 10.97 -7.19
C LEU A 112 -4.93 9.83 -6.23
N ALA A 113 -4.25 10.13 -5.11
CA ALA A 113 -3.96 9.17 -4.06
C ALA A 113 -5.24 8.51 -3.51
N ALA A 114 -6.27 9.30 -3.17
CA ALA A 114 -7.54 8.77 -2.68
C ALA A 114 -8.21 7.85 -3.72
N ALA A 115 -8.22 8.25 -4.99
CA ALA A 115 -8.81 7.46 -6.05
C ALA A 115 -8.08 6.13 -6.30
N THR A 116 -6.74 6.13 -6.24
CA THR A 116 -5.94 4.90 -6.39
C THR A 116 -6.04 3.96 -5.19
N SER A 117 -6.41 4.48 -4.01
CA SER A 117 -6.62 3.68 -2.79
C SER A 117 -8.04 3.14 -2.64
N LEU A 118 -9.00 3.52 -3.50
CA LEU A 118 -10.36 2.97 -3.48
C LEU A 118 -10.42 1.45 -3.71
N PRO A 119 -9.67 0.86 -4.66
CA PRO A 119 -9.62 -0.59 -4.83
C PRO A 119 -9.11 -1.31 -3.57
N GLU A 120 -8.04 -0.79 -2.94
CA GLU A 120 -7.46 -1.33 -1.70
C GLU A 120 -8.42 -1.19 -0.52
N LEU A 121 -9.15 -0.08 -0.45
CA LEU A 121 -10.21 0.09 0.55
C LEU A 121 -11.32 -0.95 0.35
N SER A 122 -11.68 -1.24 -0.91
CA SER A 122 -12.69 -2.25 -1.24
C SER A 122 -12.23 -3.67 -0.84
N THR A 123 -11.01 -4.07 -1.20
CA THR A 123 -10.44 -5.37 -0.82
C THR A 123 -10.26 -5.48 0.69
N GLY A 124 -9.75 -4.42 1.34
CA GLY A 124 -9.61 -4.35 2.78
C GLY A 124 -10.94 -4.51 3.51
N LEU A 125 -12.00 -3.81 3.09
CA LEU A 125 -13.33 -3.96 3.67
C LEU A 125 -13.92 -5.36 3.45
N ALA A 126 -13.68 -5.97 2.29
CA ALA A 126 -14.11 -7.35 2.02
C ALA A 126 -13.41 -8.34 2.97
N SER A 127 -12.10 -8.21 3.15
CA SER A 127 -11.30 -9.02 4.07
C SER A 127 -11.74 -8.85 5.53
N MET A 128 -12.03 -7.61 5.96
CA MET A 128 -12.57 -7.33 7.30
C MET A 128 -13.94 -8.00 7.52
N LYS A 129 -14.83 -7.95 6.51
CA LYS A 129 -16.14 -8.63 6.58
C LYS A 129 -16.01 -10.14 6.61
N ALA A 130 -14.97 -10.68 5.98
CA ALA A 130 -14.64 -12.11 6.01
C ALA A 130 -13.93 -12.55 7.30
N GLY A 131 -13.59 -11.61 8.21
CA GLY A 131 -12.82 -11.89 9.42
C GLY A 131 -11.33 -12.16 9.17
N ASP A 132 -10.85 -11.93 7.95
CA ASP A 132 -9.45 -12.14 7.55
C ASP A 132 -8.64 -10.85 7.74
N TYR A 133 -8.38 -10.52 9.00
CA TYR A 133 -7.62 -9.33 9.37
C TYR A 133 -6.16 -9.39 8.87
N GLN A 134 -5.58 -10.58 8.76
CA GLN A 134 -4.21 -10.75 8.29
C GLN A 134 -4.10 -10.42 6.81
N LEU A 135 -5.06 -10.86 5.99
CA LEU A 135 -5.10 -10.52 4.56
C LEU A 135 -5.17 -9.01 4.35
N ALA A 136 -6.07 -8.32 5.06
CA ALA A 136 -6.20 -6.86 4.94
C ALA A 136 -4.92 -6.11 5.34
N VAL A 137 -4.26 -6.53 6.42
CA VAL A 137 -2.98 -5.94 6.84
C VAL A 137 -1.91 -6.18 5.78
N SER A 138 -1.82 -7.41 5.24
CA SER A 138 -0.83 -7.73 4.20
C SER A 138 -1.06 -6.97 2.89
N ASP A 139 -2.31 -6.71 2.52
CA ASP A 139 -2.69 -5.93 1.35
C ASP A 139 -2.22 -4.47 1.49
N ILE A 140 -2.57 -3.82 2.61
CA ILE A 140 -2.23 -2.42 2.88
C ILE A 140 -0.71 -2.20 2.98
N PHE A 141 0.00 -3.00 3.78
CA PHE A 141 1.45 -2.82 3.94
C PHE A 141 2.23 -3.34 2.74
N GLY A 142 1.79 -4.43 2.11
CA GLY A 142 2.43 -5.02 0.93
C GLY A 142 2.34 -4.09 -0.28
N GLY A 143 1.15 -3.54 -0.54
CA GLY A 143 0.92 -2.58 -1.61
C GLY A 143 1.77 -1.32 -1.45
N ASN A 144 1.74 -0.70 -0.26
CA ASN A 144 2.54 0.48 0.04
C ASN A 144 4.06 0.21 -0.03
N ALA A 145 4.52 -0.98 0.36
CA ALA A 145 5.93 -1.37 0.23
C ALA A 145 6.36 -1.59 -1.24
N PHE A 146 5.42 -1.93 -2.14
CA PHE A 146 5.68 -2.12 -3.57
C PHE A 146 5.71 -0.79 -4.33
N LEU A 147 4.92 0.21 -3.96
CA LEU A 147 4.82 1.49 -4.70
C LEU A 147 6.19 2.13 -5.02
N PRO A 148 7.19 2.21 -4.11
CA PRO A 148 8.50 2.76 -4.43
C PRO A 148 9.26 1.99 -5.53
N VAL A 149 8.97 0.70 -5.74
CA VAL A 149 9.58 -0.10 -6.83
C VAL A 149 9.18 0.47 -8.20
N LEU A 150 8.03 1.14 -8.31
CA LEU A 150 7.60 1.77 -9.56
C LEU A 150 8.54 2.87 -10.05
N PHE A 151 9.39 3.47 -9.18
CA PHE A 151 10.43 4.40 -9.62
C PHE A 151 11.45 3.76 -10.55
N LEU A 152 11.74 2.46 -10.41
CA LEU A 152 12.59 1.71 -11.33
C LEU A 152 11.94 1.67 -12.71
N VAL A 153 10.67 1.28 -12.78
CA VAL A 153 9.90 1.19 -14.03
C VAL A 153 9.83 2.56 -14.71
N ALA A 154 9.51 3.62 -13.96
CA ALA A 154 9.47 4.98 -14.46
C ALA A 154 10.83 5.45 -14.98
N SER A 155 11.92 5.11 -14.31
CA SER A 155 13.28 5.47 -14.74
C SER A 155 13.70 4.72 -16.01
N VAL A 156 13.34 3.43 -16.13
CA VAL A 156 13.62 2.62 -17.33
C VAL A 156 12.87 3.17 -18.55
N ILE A 157 11.58 3.52 -18.38
CA ILE A 157 10.75 4.04 -19.46
C ILE A 157 11.20 5.45 -19.87
N SER A 158 11.49 6.33 -18.91
CA SER A 158 11.92 7.71 -19.20
C SER A 158 13.38 7.83 -19.65
N GLY A 159 14.21 6.83 -19.34
CA GLY A 159 15.66 6.87 -19.55
C GLY A 159 16.39 7.89 -18.65
N GLN A 160 15.71 8.44 -17.64
CA GLN A 160 16.23 9.46 -16.74
C GLN A 160 16.04 9.07 -15.27
N ALA A 161 16.85 9.67 -14.41
CA ALA A 161 16.71 9.48 -12.97
C ALA A 161 15.51 10.28 -12.45
N VAL A 162 14.44 9.61 -11.99
CA VAL A 162 13.24 10.29 -11.49
C VAL A 162 13.46 10.87 -10.08
N LEU A 163 14.11 10.13 -9.17
CA LEU A 163 14.29 10.55 -7.77
C LEU A 163 14.99 11.91 -7.59
N PRO A 164 16.05 12.27 -8.33
CA PRO A 164 16.70 13.57 -8.18
C PRO A 164 15.83 14.78 -8.57
N HIS A 165 14.71 14.56 -9.27
CA HIS A 165 13.76 15.61 -9.62
C HIS A 165 12.69 15.85 -8.54
N ALA A 166 12.70 15.07 -7.45
CA ALA A 166 11.80 15.25 -6.33
C ALA A 166 12.07 16.58 -5.62
N GLY A 167 11.03 17.39 -5.46
CA GLY A 167 11.09 18.69 -4.79
C GLY A 167 10.90 18.60 -3.28
N HIS A 168 10.88 19.76 -2.61
CA HIS A 168 10.67 19.86 -1.17
C HIS A 168 9.34 19.25 -0.71
N ALA A 169 8.29 19.36 -1.51
CA ALA A 169 6.98 18.86 -1.16
C ALA A 169 6.86 17.34 -1.39
N ASP A 170 7.59 16.76 -2.35
CA ASP A 170 7.75 15.29 -2.45
C ASP A 170 8.48 14.72 -1.23
N LEU A 171 9.52 15.43 -0.76
CA LEU A 171 10.24 15.06 0.45
C LEU A 171 9.34 15.16 1.69
N TYR A 172 8.50 16.19 1.77
CA TYR A 172 7.51 16.34 2.85
C TYR A 172 6.51 15.18 2.87
N LEU A 173 5.93 14.83 1.72
CA LEU A 173 5.00 13.71 1.59
C LEU A 173 5.65 12.37 1.94
N THR A 174 6.89 12.15 1.49
CA THR A 174 7.67 10.95 1.82
C THR A 174 7.93 10.87 3.32
N GLY A 175 8.31 11.99 3.94
CA GLY A 175 8.50 12.09 5.38
C GLY A 175 7.22 11.83 6.18
N LEU A 176 6.10 12.39 5.73
CA LEU A 176 4.78 12.12 6.31
C LEU A 176 4.43 10.63 6.21
N GLY A 177 4.59 10.01 5.04
CA GLY A 177 4.36 8.58 4.84
C GLY A 177 5.22 7.70 5.76
N MET A 178 6.50 8.05 5.92
CA MET A 178 7.40 7.36 6.85
C MET A 178 6.93 7.51 8.31
N LEU A 179 6.53 8.72 8.72
CA LEU A 179 5.99 8.98 10.06
C LEU A 179 4.74 8.13 10.34
N LEU A 180 3.78 8.12 9.41
CA LEU A 180 2.56 7.32 9.56
C LEU A 180 2.86 5.83 9.63
N THR A 181 3.81 5.35 8.82
CA THR A 181 4.25 3.95 8.85
C THR A 181 4.88 3.58 10.20
N CYS A 182 5.67 4.47 10.79
CA CYS A 182 6.24 4.27 12.14
C CYS A 182 5.16 4.19 13.23
N VAL A 183 4.12 5.04 13.16
CA VAL A 183 3.00 4.97 14.11
C VAL A 183 2.23 3.66 13.98
N TYR A 184 1.99 3.20 12.74
CA TYR A 184 1.39 1.89 12.52
C TYR A 184 2.24 0.74 13.04
N MET A 185 3.57 0.81 12.83
CA MET A 185 4.51 -0.18 13.37
C MET A 185 4.45 -0.23 14.91
N TYR A 186 4.38 0.93 15.55
CA TYR A 186 4.17 1.02 17.00
C TYR A 186 2.86 0.34 17.42
N GLY A 187 1.74 0.65 16.76
CA GLY A 187 0.45 0.01 17.04
C GLY A 187 0.47 -1.52 16.88
N LEU A 188 1.18 -2.03 15.85
CA LEU A 188 1.34 -3.46 15.61
C LEU A 188 2.17 -4.18 16.69
N ILE A 189 3.20 -3.52 17.23
CA ILE A 189 4.07 -4.07 18.28
C ILE A 189 3.38 -4.06 19.64
N PHE A 190 2.80 -2.92 20.02
CA PHE A 190 2.22 -2.73 21.35
C PHE A 190 0.79 -3.27 21.46
N ARG A 191 0.14 -3.59 20.33
CA ARG A 191 -1.22 -4.19 20.23
C ARG A 191 -2.21 -3.59 21.24
N SER A 192 -2.35 -2.26 21.20
CA SER A 192 -3.22 -1.55 22.13
C SER A 192 -4.68 -1.99 21.95
N GLN A 193 -5.26 -2.61 22.99
CA GLN A 193 -6.66 -3.07 22.99
C GLN A 193 -7.68 -1.93 23.21
N ARG A 194 -7.21 -0.69 23.32
CA ARG A 194 -8.07 0.47 23.59
C ARG A 194 -8.72 0.96 22.29
N GLN A 195 -10.04 0.82 22.24
CA GLN A 195 -10.86 1.30 21.14
C GLN A 195 -11.62 2.57 21.56
N VAL A 196 -11.58 3.59 20.72
CA VAL A 196 -12.38 4.81 20.87
C VAL A 196 -13.14 5.00 19.57
N ALA A 197 -14.46 5.22 19.65
CA ALA A 197 -15.34 5.34 18.48
C ALA A 197 -15.23 4.17 17.47
N ARG A 198 -15.09 2.92 17.97
CA ARG A 198 -14.89 1.69 17.17
C ARG A 198 -13.59 1.64 16.36
N MET A 199 -12.67 2.60 16.55
CA MET A 199 -11.33 2.61 15.96
C MET A 199 -10.27 2.39 17.05
N GLY A 200 -9.15 1.76 16.70
CA GLY A 200 -7.99 1.72 17.59
C GLY A 200 -7.40 3.11 17.77
N LEU A 201 -6.84 3.40 18.96
CA LEU A 201 -6.16 4.67 19.23
C LEU A 201 -5.08 4.96 18.17
N ASP A 202 -4.35 3.94 17.72
CA ASP A 202 -3.31 4.08 16.70
C ASP A 202 -3.88 4.59 15.37
N SER A 203 -5.06 4.11 14.97
CA SER A 203 -5.75 4.57 13.75
C SER A 203 -6.23 6.02 13.86
N LEU A 204 -6.69 6.44 15.05
CA LEU A 204 -7.06 7.83 15.31
C LEU A 204 -5.86 8.77 15.25
N VAL A 205 -4.73 8.35 15.84
CA VAL A 205 -3.47 9.12 15.79
C VAL A 205 -3.01 9.26 14.35
N VAL A 206 -3.03 8.18 13.56
CA VAL A 206 -2.69 8.24 12.13
C VAL A 206 -3.63 9.18 11.38
N LEU A 207 -4.95 9.09 11.60
CA LEU A 207 -5.92 9.95 10.93
C LEU A 207 -5.66 11.43 11.25
N ALA A 208 -5.40 11.75 12.52
CA ALA A 208 -5.08 13.11 12.95
C ALA A 208 -3.77 13.61 12.32
N LEU A 209 -2.71 12.79 12.32
CA LEU A 209 -1.42 13.13 11.71
C LEU A 209 -1.53 13.29 10.20
N TYR A 210 -2.30 12.45 9.52
CA TYR A 210 -2.56 12.56 8.09
C TYR A 210 -3.30 13.86 7.77
N ALA A 211 -4.37 14.18 8.51
CA ALA A 211 -5.11 15.43 8.33
C ALA A 211 -4.23 16.67 8.57
N LEU A 212 -3.43 16.66 9.64
CA LEU A 212 -2.47 17.74 9.93
C LEU A 212 -1.39 17.84 8.85
N GLY A 213 -0.89 16.72 8.34
CA GLY A 213 0.10 16.68 7.26
C GLY A 213 -0.44 17.24 5.95
N VAL A 214 -1.66 16.88 5.57
CA VAL A 214 -2.34 17.44 4.39
C VAL A 214 -2.58 18.94 4.57
N LEU A 215 -3.04 19.38 5.74
CA LEU A 215 -3.19 20.81 6.04
C LEU A 215 -1.85 21.56 5.96
N GLY A 216 -0.78 20.98 6.49
CA GLY A 216 0.58 21.51 6.39
C GLY A 216 1.04 21.65 4.94
N LEU A 217 0.78 20.64 4.11
CA LEU A 217 1.08 20.68 2.68
C LEU A 217 0.32 21.80 1.97
N LEU A 218 -0.94 22.03 2.32
CA LEU A 218 -1.75 23.13 1.76
C LEU A 218 -1.20 24.52 2.14
N THR A 219 -0.50 24.64 3.27
CA THR A 219 0.16 25.90 3.67
C THR A 219 1.51 26.11 2.99
N ILE A 220 2.23 25.04 2.68
CA ILE A 220 3.56 25.08 2.04
C ILE A 220 3.46 25.22 0.52
N SER A 221 2.39 24.68 -0.08
CA SER A 221 2.18 24.69 -1.54
C SER A 221 1.48 25.95 -2.06
N LYS A 222 1.09 26.89 -1.18
CA LYS A 222 0.62 28.23 -1.58
C LYS A 222 1.80 29.19 -1.66
#